data_AF-A0A940D9E3-F1
#
_entry.id   AF-A0A940D9E3-F1
#
_cell.length_a   1.000
_cell.length_b   1.000
_cell.length_c   1.000
_cell.angle_alpha   90.00
_cell.angle_beta   90.00
_cell.angle_gamma   90.00
#
_symmetry.space_group_name_H-M   'P 1'
#
loop_
_entity.id
_entity.type
_entity.pdbx_description
1 polymer ?
#
loop_
_entity_poly.entity_id
_entity_poly.type
_entity_poly.pdbx_seq_one_letter_code
_entity_poly.pdbx_strand_id
1 'polypeptide(L)'
;MKNIETLRIVPETINPLIVLWVNGEYRCVEEPVHQEESVGGVTFGFIKEYRSVGIDWIQIPIVNREEEMKLVKLFVFYEPKVYGKDHFAYVSPKHHSIWHYYGKGWSLMNGHVLKSYAVTPSIQPISIQLNKKIHSYLQKGKISYRPCGKGFVMGMMMFEFTLDPFAETGANIWMVHGSDDEEVLKMHYALKNRLAFPSKK
;
A
#
# COMPACT_ATOMS: atom_id res chain seq x y z
N MET A 1 -24.69 33.73 -15.77
CA MET A 1 -24.88 32.33 -15.36
C MET A 1 -24.82 31.44 -16.60
N LYS A 2 -23.68 30.78 -16.85
CA LYS A 2 -23.52 29.64 -17.76
C LYS A 2 -22.25 28.89 -17.35
N ASN A 3 -22.47 27.65 -16.92
CA ASN A 3 -21.58 26.49 -16.80
C ASN A 3 -20.10 26.75 -16.49
N ILE A 4 -19.78 26.65 -15.20
CA ILE A 4 -18.45 26.21 -14.76
C ILE A 4 -18.35 24.73 -15.14
N GLU A 5 -17.51 24.45 -16.12
CA GLU A 5 -17.15 23.10 -16.52
C GLU A 5 -16.77 22.27 -15.30
N THR A 6 -17.36 21.07 -15.25
CA THR A 6 -17.09 20.02 -14.30
C THR A 6 -15.60 19.68 -14.33
N LEU A 7 -14.80 20.33 -13.49
CA LEU A 7 -13.47 19.86 -13.12
C LEU A 7 -13.67 18.48 -12.49
N ARG A 8 -13.51 17.43 -13.31
CA ARG A 8 -13.27 16.08 -12.83
C ARG A 8 -12.07 16.17 -11.91
N ILE A 9 -12.30 16.03 -10.61
CA ILE A 9 -11.23 15.82 -9.64
C ILE A 9 -10.72 14.40 -9.92
N VAL A 10 -9.81 14.29 -10.88
CA VAL A 10 -8.90 13.15 -10.94
C VAL A 10 -7.90 13.40 -9.82
N PRO A 11 -7.82 12.54 -8.79
CA PRO A 11 -6.87 12.72 -7.71
C PRO A 11 -5.47 12.41 -8.27
N GLU A 12 -4.74 13.43 -8.72
CA GLU A 12 -3.42 13.24 -9.36
C GLU A 12 -2.33 12.88 -8.33
N THR A 13 -2.41 11.70 -7.69
CA THR A 13 -1.34 10.82 -7.15
C THR A 13 -0.45 11.27 -5.98
N ILE A 14 -0.59 10.64 -4.80
CA ILE A 14 0.47 10.55 -3.76
C ILE A 14 1.15 9.20 -3.98
N ASN A 15 2.47 9.22 -4.00
CA ASN A 15 3.30 8.02 -4.08
C ASN A 15 3.28 7.32 -2.72
N PRO A 16 2.95 6.02 -2.64
CA PRO A 16 3.04 5.32 -1.37
C PRO A 16 4.49 5.25 -0.91
N LEU A 17 4.70 5.49 0.39
CA LEU A 17 5.98 5.22 1.01
C LEU A 17 6.08 3.71 1.23
N ILE A 18 7.12 3.10 0.66
CA ILE A 18 7.40 1.67 0.81
C ILE A 18 8.59 1.53 1.75
N VAL A 19 8.45 0.68 2.76
CA VAL A 19 9.52 0.39 3.71
C VAL A 19 9.73 -1.10 3.81
N LEU A 20 10.95 -1.55 3.54
CA LEU A 20 11.37 -2.91 3.83
C LEU A 20 12.07 -2.95 5.17
N TRP A 21 11.71 -3.93 5.99
CA TRP A 21 12.33 -4.20 7.28
C TRP A 21 12.85 -5.63 7.30
N VAL A 22 14.07 -5.78 7.79
CA VAL A 22 14.77 -7.07 7.92
C VAL A 22 15.53 -7.04 9.24
N ASN A 23 15.23 -7.98 10.14
CA ASN A 23 15.97 -8.20 11.40
C ASN A 23 16.26 -6.96 12.25
N GLY A 24 15.34 -5.99 12.30
CA GLY A 24 15.46 -4.78 13.14
C GLY A 24 15.94 -3.55 12.38
N GLU A 25 16.46 -3.73 11.17
CA GLU A 25 16.85 -2.65 10.28
C GLU A 25 15.75 -2.40 9.24
N TYR A 26 15.67 -1.16 8.74
CA TYR A 26 14.76 -0.83 7.66
C TYR A 26 15.37 0.17 6.68
N ARG A 27 14.89 0.11 5.45
CA ARG A 27 15.14 1.10 4.39
C ARG A 27 13.82 1.43 3.71
N CYS A 28 13.73 2.63 3.16
CA CYS A 28 12.54 3.10 2.47
C CYS A 28 12.87 3.44 1.02
N VAL A 29 11.90 3.26 0.14
CA VAL A 29 11.93 3.80 -1.21
C VAL A 29 10.68 4.65 -1.39
N GLU A 30 10.87 5.82 -1.94
CA GLU A 30 9.82 6.73 -2.38
C GLU A 30 9.83 6.76 -3.92
N GLU A 31 8.68 6.66 -4.59
CA GLU A 31 8.64 6.91 -6.04
C GLU A 31 8.94 8.40 -6.33
N PRO A 32 9.47 8.75 -7.52
CA PRO A 32 9.77 7.89 -8.65
C PRO A 32 11.28 7.85 -8.87
N VAL A 33 12.00 7.14 -8.04
CA VAL A 33 13.38 6.78 -8.38
C VAL A 33 13.38 5.29 -8.66
N HIS A 34 13.84 4.90 -9.84
CA HIS A 34 14.24 3.53 -10.16
C HIS A 34 15.46 3.15 -9.31
N GLN A 35 15.28 3.17 -7.99
CA GLN A 35 16.30 2.93 -6.99
C GLN A 35 15.97 1.60 -6.34
N GLU A 36 16.91 0.67 -6.52
CA GLU A 36 16.97 -0.51 -5.69
C GLU A 36 17.63 -0.10 -4.38
N GLU A 37 16.98 -0.43 -3.27
CA GLU A 37 17.53 -0.28 -1.93
C GLU A 37 17.84 -1.66 -1.35
N SER A 38 18.76 -1.70 -0.39
CA SER A 38 19.17 -2.94 0.28
C SER A 38 19.17 -2.78 1.79
N VAL A 39 18.64 -3.78 2.49
CA VAL A 39 18.65 -3.85 3.96
C VAL A 39 18.81 -5.29 4.41
N GLY A 40 19.77 -5.54 5.30
CA GLY A 40 20.03 -6.89 5.83
C GLY A 40 20.30 -7.96 4.75
N GLY A 41 20.87 -7.55 3.60
CA GLY A 41 21.13 -8.43 2.45
C GLY A 41 19.92 -8.71 1.56
N VAL A 42 18.79 -8.04 1.80
CA VAL A 42 17.59 -8.12 0.95
C VAL A 42 17.46 -6.86 0.12
N THR A 43 17.36 -7.01 -1.20
CA THR A 43 17.13 -5.91 -2.13
C THR A 43 15.66 -5.76 -2.48
N PHE A 44 15.20 -4.52 -2.68
CA PHE A 44 13.85 -4.21 -3.13
C PHE A 44 13.83 -2.87 -3.87
N GLY A 45 12.83 -2.65 -4.70
CA GLY A 45 12.70 -1.39 -5.44
C GLY A 45 11.36 -1.27 -6.15
N PHE A 46 11.24 -0.29 -7.04
CA PHE A 46 10.06 -0.13 -7.89
C PHE A 46 10.33 -0.71 -9.28
N ILE A 47 9.59 -1.74 -9.69
CA ILE A 47 9.67 -2.25 -11.07
C ILE A 47 8.73 -1.48 -11.99
N LYS A 48 7.48 -1.25 -11.57
CA LYS A 48 6.48 -0.67 -12.46
C LYS A 48 5.26 -0.15 -11.71
N GLU A 49 4.89 1.06 -12.07
CA GLU A 49 3.58 1.61 -11.77
C GLU A 49 2.72 1.53 -13.03
N TYR A 50 1.56 0.90 -12.92
CA TYR A 50 0.52 0.94 -13.94
C TYR A 50 -0.60 1.83 -13.46
N ARG A 51 -0.73 2.99 -14.10
CA ARG A 51 -1.86 3.90 -13.90
C ARG A 51 -2.86 3.73 -15.02
N SER A 52 -4.10 3.43 -14.65
CA SER A 52 -5.25 3.53 -15.54
C SER A 52 -6.34 4.33 -14.83
N VAL A 53 -7.40 4.69 -15.55
CA VAL A 53 -8.49 5.47 -14.93
C VAL A 53 -9.03 4.73 -13.72
N GLY A 54 -8.86 5.32 -12.53
CA GLY A 54 -9.33 4.77 -11.26
C GLY A 54 -8.48 3.63 -10.68
N ILE A 55 -7.30 3.32 -11.22
CA ILE A 55 -6.44 2.25 -10.68
C ILE A 55 -4.97 2.68 -10.70
N ASP A 56 -4.34 2.63 -9.53
CA ASP A 56 -2.88 2.69 -9.36
C ASP A 56 -2.40 1.30 -8.93
N TRP A 57 -1.46 0.71 -9.66
CA TRP A 57 -0.89 -0.60 -9.31
C TRP A 57 0.64 -0.53 -9.32
N ILE A 58 1.23 -0.99 -8.23
CA ILE A 58 2.67 -1.02 -7.97
C ILE A 58 3.13 -2.47 -7.79
N GLN A 59 4.23 -2.80 -8.47
CA GLN A 59 4.95 -4.06 -8.29
C GLN A 59 6.34 -3.80 -7.68
N ILE A 60 6.63 -4.51 -6.59
CA ILE A 60 7.86 -4.39 -5.80
C ILE A 60 8.57 -5.76 -5.80
N PRO A 61 9.65 -5.95 -6.56
CA PRO A 61 10.49 -7.14 -6.42
C PRO A 61 11.20 -7.10 -5.07
N ILE A 62 11.42 -8.27 -4.49
CA ILE A 62 12.15 -8.42 -3.24
C ILE A 62 13.02 -9.66 -3.36
N VAL A 63 14.33 -9.50 -3.21
CA VAL A 63 15.31 -10.57 -3.44
C VAL A 63 16.21 -10.70 -2.22
N ASN A 64 16.27 -11.90 -1.64
CA ASN A 64 17.30 -12.22 -0.66
C ASN A 64 18.60 -12.52 -1.42
N ARG A 65 19.69 -11.80 -1.09
CA ARG A 65 21.01 -11.98 -1.74
C ARG A 65 21.98 -12.80 -0.88
N GLU A 66 21.51 -13.34 0.24
CA GLU A 66 22.33 -14.01 1.26
C GLU A 66 22.05 -15.52 1.34
N GLU A 67 22.97 -16.24 1.98
CA GLU A 67 22.89 -17.68 2.26
C GLU A 67 21.95 -18.04 3.42
N GLU A 68 21.47 -17.04 4.15
CA GLU A 68 20.58 -17.21 5.30
C GLU A 68 19.14 -16.91 4.94
N MET A 69 18.20 -17.64 5.56
CA MET A 69 16.79 -17.26 5.52
C MET A 69 16.58 -15.91 6.20
N LYS A 70 15.76 -15.04 5.60
CA LYS A 70 15.42 -13.73 6.15
C LYS A 70 13.94 -13.66 6.53
N LEU A 71 13.68 -13.12 7.73
CA LEU A 71 12.36 -12.67 8.15
C LEU A 71 12.16 -11.23 7.66
N VAL A 72 11.19 -11.04 6.78
CA VAL A 72 10.99 -9.76 6.08
C VAL A 72 9.61 -9.20 6.40
N LYS A 73 9.56 -7.88 6.58
CA LYS A 73 8.32 -7.13 6.69
C LYS A 73 8.29 -6.02 5.66
N LEU A 74 7.22 -5.95 4.90
CA LEU A 74 6.97 -4.88 3.95
C LEU A 74 5.88 -3.98 4.49
N PHE A 75 6.21 -2.72 4.73
CA PHE A 75 5.24 -1.69 5.10
C PHE A 75 4.92 -0.83 3.89
N VAL A 76 3.63 -0.59 3.70
CA VAL A 76 3.09 0.25 2.63
C VAL A 76 2.23 1.31 3.29
N PHE A 77 2.64 2.56 3.16
CA PHE A 77 1.90 3.71 3.65
C PHE A 77 1.23 4.39 2.48
N TYR A 78 -0.09 4.51 2.54
CA TYR A 78 -0.88 5.23 1.56
C TYR A 78 -1.53 6.43 2.21
N GLU A 79 -1.04 7.60 1.84
CA GLU A 79 -1.62 8.85 2.25
C GLU A 79 -2.55 9.37 1.13
N PRO A 80 -3.83 9.62 1.43
CA PRO A 80 -4.77 10.07 0.41
C PRO A 80 -4.70 11.58 0.17
N LYS A 81 -4.88 12.02 -1.08
CA LYS A 81 -4.76 13.46 -1.45
C LYS A 81 -5.85 14.37 -0.91
N VAL A 82 -7.04 13.83 -0.75
CA VAL A 82 -8.21 14.63 -0.38
C VAL A 82 -8.40 14.52 1.12
N TYR A 83 -7.88 15.50 1.84
CA TYR A 83 -8.25 15.69 3.23
C TYR A 83 -9.48 16.57 3.31
N GLY A 84 -10.46 16.11 4.06
CA GLY A 84 -11.68 16.87 4.31
C GLY A 84 -12.27 16.48 5.66
N LYS A 85 -13.19 17.32 6.17
CA LYS A 85 -14.00 16.98 7.34
C LYS A 85 -14.79 15.68 7.14
N ASP A 86 -15.07 15.35 5.89
CA ASP A 86 -15.82 14.16 5.47
C ASP A 86 -14.92 12.96 5.17
N HIS A 87 -13.59 13.11 5.30
CA HIS A 87 -12.69 11.98 5.12
C HIS A 87 -12.87 10.98 6.26
N PHE A 88 -13.28 9.77 5.92
CA PHE A 88 -13.35 8.62 6.82
C PHE A 88 -12.60 7.45 6.18
N ALA A 89 -11.84 6.71 6.97
CA ALA A 89 -11.17 5.51 6.52
C ALA A 89 -11.40 4.35 7.49
N TYR A 90 -11.45 3.14 6.96
CA TYR A 90 -11.64 1.93 7.75
C TYR A 90 -11.03 0.70 7.08
N VAL A 91 -10.72 -0.30 7.90
CA VAL A 91 -10.36 -1.65 7.47
C VAL A 91 -11.65 -2.43 7.31
N SER A 92 -11.95 -2.91 6.11
CA SER A 92 -13.11 -3.77 5.86
C SER A 92 -12.80 -5.20 6.33
N PRO A 93 -13.53 -5.74 7.33
CA PRO A 93 -13.34 -7.12 7.76
C PRO A 93 -13.75 -8.13 6.68
N LYS A 94 -14.75 -7.78 5.86
CA LYS A 94 -15.28 -8.64 4.78
C LYS A 94 -14.32 -8.75 3.60
N HIS A 95 -13.66 -7.64 3.24
CA HIS A 95 -12.83 -7.57 2.04
C HIS A 95 -11.33 -7.65 2.35
N HIS A 96 -10.94 -7.58 3.64
CA HIS A 96 -9.55 -7.52 4.08
C HIS A 96 -8.76 -6.42 3.37
N SER A 97 -9.39 -5.25 3.19
CA SER A 97 -8.84 -4.10 2.48
C SER A 97 -9.04 -2.83 3.28
N ILE A 98 -8.26 -1.80 2.95
CA ILE A 98 -8.39 -0.47 3.53
C ILE A 98 -9.28 0.37 2.60
N TRP A 99 -10.28 1.00 3.16
CA TRP A 99 -11.22 1.86 2.46
C TRP A 99 -11.10 3.28 2.97
N HIS A 100 -11.23 4.23 2.06
CA HIS A 100 -11.33 5.65 2.34
C HIS A 100 -12.55 6.21 1.61
N TYR A 101 -13.27 7.09 2.28
CA TYR A 101 -14.39 7.85 1.76
C TYR A 101 -14.10 9.33 1.93
N TYR A 102 -14.30 10.13 0.89
CA TYR A 102 -13.98 11.56 0.88
C TYR A 102 -15.21 12.46 0.70
N GLY A 103 -16.41 11.97 1.01
CA GLY A 103 -17.67 12.69 0.79
C GLY A 103 -18.22 12.59 -0.64
N LYS A 104 -17.35 12.56 -1.65
CA LYS A 104 -17.73 12.53 -3.08
C LYS A 104 -17.23 11.29 -3.83
N GLY A 105 -16.58 10.37 -3.13
CA GLY A 105 -16.02 9.18 -3.75
C GLY A 105 -15.27 8.32 -2.75
N TRP A 106 -14.79 7.20 -3.27
CA TRP A 106 -14.21 6.10 -2.55
C TRP A 106 -12.82 5.77 -3.10
N SER A 107 -11.93 5.35 -2.20
CA SER A 107 -10.73 4.63 -2.61
C SER A 107 -10.55 3.38 -1.76
N LEU A 108 -10.02 2.33 -2.39
CA LEU A 108 -9.69 1.06 -1.77
C LEU A 108 -8.21 0.78 -1.99
N MET A 109 -7.49 0.45 -0.93
CA MET A 109 -6.12 -0.02 -0.96
C MET A 109 -6.08 -1.49 -0.53
N ASN A 110 -5.40 -2.32 -1.33
CA ASN A 110 -5.14 -3.72 -0.99
C ASN A 110 -3.83 -4.17 -1.65
N GLY A 111 -3.35 -5.35 -1.29
CA GLY A 111 -2.11 -5.88 -1.82
C GLY A 111 -1.91 -7.35 -1.48
N HIS A 112 -0.87 -7.92 -2.05
CA HIS A 112 -0.46 -9.30 -1.83
C HIS A 112 1.05 -9.42 -1.99
N VAL A 113 1.68 -10.22 -1.12
CA VAL A 113 3.06 -10.68 -1.29
C VAL A 113 3.04 -12.19 -1.40
N LEU A 114 3.70 -12.74 -2.41
CA LEU A 114 3.79 -14.19 -2.56
C LEU A 114 4.49 -14.79 -1.33
N LYS A 115 3.91 -15.85 -0.76
CA LYS A 115 4.32 -16.50 0.50
C LYS A 115 4.16 -15.63 1.76
N SER A 116 3.37 -14.55 1.74
CA SER A 116 3.00 -13.89 3.00
C SER A 116 2.16 -14.79 3.88
N TYR A 117 2.53 -14.91 5.14
CA TYR A 117 1.74 -15.63 6.14
C TYR A 117 0.89 -14.66 6.99
N ALA A 118 1.18 -13.36 6.98
CA ALA A 118 0.37 -12.36 7.67
C ALA A 118 0.28 -11.04 6.90
N VAL A 119 -0.90 -10.41 6.98
CA VAL A 119 -1.16 -9.05 6.50
C VAL A 119 -1.90 -8.30 7.60
N THR A 120 -1.33 -7.17 8.03
CA THR A 120 -1.94 -6.30 9.03
C THR A 120 -2.30 -4.95 8.39
N PRO A 121 -3.58 -4.71 8.05
CA PRO A 121 -4.04 -3.39 7.64
C PRO A 121 -4.34 -2.52 8.86
N SER A 122 -4.13 -1.21 8.75
CA SER A 122 -4.43 -0.26 9.81
C SER A 122 -4.65 1.15 9.25
N ILE A 123 -5.48 1.93 9.94
CA ILE A 123 -5.66 3.37 9.70
C ILE A 123 -4.81 4.14 10.71
N GLN A 124 -3.98 5.08 10.27
CA GLN A 124 -3.13 5.87 11.15
C GLN A 124 -3.36 7.37 10.94
N PRO A 125 -3.32 8.21 11.98
CA PRO A 125 -3.28 9.66 11.80
C PRO A 125 -2.02 10.05 11.02
N ILE A 126 -2.13 10.98 10.08
CA ILE A 126 -0.96 11.43 9.28
C ILE A 126 0.12 12.04 10.18
N SER A 127 -0.28 12.62 11.31
CA SER A 127 0.65 13.15 12.31
C SER A 127 1.66 12.13 12.88
N ILE A 128 1.49 10.82 12.65
CA ILE A 128 2.52 9.85 13.04
C ILE A 128 3.79 9.96 12.18
N GLN A 129 3.68 10.45 10.93
CA GLN A 129 4.84 10.75 10.08
C GLN A 129 5.61 11.93 10.67
N LEU A 130 4.90 13.01 11.01
CA LEU A 130 5.48 14.27 11.53
C LEU A 130 6.12 14.11 12.92
N ASN A 131 5.59 13.20 13.76
CA ASN A 131 6.00 13.09 15.16
C ASN A 131 7.07 12.00 15.42
N LYS A 132 7.78 11.52 14.39
CA LYS A 132 8.75 10.40 14.49
C LYS A 132 8.17 9.09 15.06
N LYS A 133 6.85 8.99 15.28
CA LYS A 133 6.20 7.77 15.78
C LYS A 133 6.29 6.63 14.76
N ILE A 134 6.33 6.98 13.47
CA ILE A 134 6.61 6.03 12.39
C ILE A 134 7.95 5.31 12.60
N HIS A 135 9.01 6.00 13.04
CA HIS A 135 10.29 5.37 13.35
C HIS A 135 10.18 4.38 14.51
N SER A 136 9.39 4.67 15.54
CA SER A 136 9.19 3.73 16.65
C SER A 136 8.48 2.44 16.19
N TYR A 137 7.52 2.55 15.27
CA TYR A 137 6.86 1.40 14.65
C TYR A 137 7.82 0.59 13.78
N LEU A 138 8.59 1.27 12.93
CA LEU A 138 9.56 0.64 12.05
C LEU A 138 10.70 -0.03 12.83
N GLN A 139 11.26 0.61 13.86
CA GLN A 139 12.26 -0.01 14.74
C GLN A 139 11.76 -1.29 15.39
N LYS A 140 10.50 -1.30 15.83
CA LYS A 140 9.88 -2.49 16.45
C LYS A 140 9.41 -3.52 15.42
N GLY A 141 9.43 -3.19 14.13
CA GLY A 141 8.84 -4.00 13.06
C GLY A 141 7.35 -4.29 13.31
N LYS A 142 6.60 -3.37 13.91
CA LYS A 142 5.21 -3.59 14.34
C LYS A 142 4.35 -2.35 14.10
N ILE A 143 3.07 -2.58 13.82
CA ILE A 143 2.06 -1.53 13.70
C ILE A 143 1.00 -1.67 14.78
N SER A 144 0.52 -0.54 15.30
CA SER A 144 -0.68 -0.51 16.12
C SER A 144 -1.88 -0.76 15.23
N TYR A 145 -2.65 -1.81 15.47
CA TYR A 145 -3.92 -1.99 14.75
C TYR A 145 -4.91 -0.89 15.13
N ARG A 146 -5.45 -0.20 14.12
CA ARG A 146 -6.50 0.80 14.26
C ARG A 146 -7.49 0.60 13.11
N PRO A 147 -8.70 0.10 13.37
CA PRO A 147 -9.60 -0.34 12.32
C PRO A 147 -10.25 0.82 11.57
N CYS A 148 -10.30 2.03 12.12
CA CYS A 148 -10.92 3.18 11.48
C CYS A 148 -10.35 4.51 11.97
N GLY A 149 -10.62 5.57 11.21
CA GLY A 149 -10.27 6.95 11.57
C GLY A 149 -11.02 7.97 10.72
N LYS A 150 -11.12 9.20 11.21
CA LYS A 150 -11.78 10.33 10.53
C LYS A 150 -10.84 11.52 10.44
N GLY A 151 -10.97 12.32 9.39
CA GLY A 151 -10.14 13.50 9.13
C GLY A 151 -8.79 13.09 8.55
N PHE A 152 -7.71 13.70 9.01
CA PHE A 152 -6.35 13.52 8.48
C PHE A 152 -5.75 12.16 8.83
N VAL A 153 -6.14 11.13 8.09
CA VAL A 153 -5.70 9.74 8.29
C VAL A 153 -5.10 9.15 7.02
N MET A 154 -4.24 8.16 7.18
CA MET A 154 -3.62 7.38 6.10
C MET A 154 -3.89 5.89 6.30
N GLY A 155 -3.89 5.15 5.20
CA GLY A 155 -3.90 3.70 5.18
C GLY A 155 -2.49 3.15 5.36
N MET A 156 -2.36 2.07 6.10
CA MET A 156 -1.09 1.38 6.30
C MET A 156 -1.29 -0.12 6.22
N MET A 157 -0.52 -0.81 5.39
CA MET A 157 -0.46 -2.27 5.36
C MET A 157 0.93 -2.77 5.73
N MET A 158 0.99 -3.81 6.54
CA MET A 158 2.22 -4.55 6.84
C MET A 158 2.06 -5.99 6.37
N PHE A 159 2.94 -6.45 5.50
CA PHE A 159 3.04 -7.85 5.07
C PHE A 159 4.21 -8.52 5.77
N GLU A 160 4.02 -9.73 6.29
CA GLU A 160 5.09 -10.53 6.90
C GLU A 160 5.28 -11.83 6.11
N PHE A 161 6.53 -12.13 5.78
CA PHE A 161 6.93 -13.29 4.98
C PHE A 161 8.36 -13.70 5.30
N THR A 162 8.72 -14.92 4.88
CA THR A 162 10.11 -15.41 4.92
C THR A 162 10.65 -15.51 3.51
N LEU A 163 11.94 -15.23 3.36
CA LEU A 163 12.68 -15.49 2.13
C LEU A 163 13.76 -16.52 2.41
N ASP A 164 13.71 -17.61 1.66
CA ASP A 164 14.77 -18.61 1.65
C ASP A 164 16.07 -17.98 1.09
N PRO A 165 17.24 -18.62 1.32
CA PRO A 165 18.49 -18.18 0.74
C PRO A 165 18.39 -17.98 -0.78
N PHE A 166 18.89 -16.86 -1.28
CA PHE A 166 18.87 -16.48 -2.70
C PHE A 166 17.48 -16.46 -3.38
N ALA A 167 16.39 -16.49 -2.61
CA ALA A 167 15.04 -16.50 -3.14
C ALA A 167 14.55 -15.11 -3.55
N GLU A 168 13.70 -15.08 -4.56
CA GLU A 168 12.96 -13.90 -5.01
C GLU A 168 11.46 -14.04 -4.69
N THR A 169 10.84 -12.91 -4.36
CA THR A 169 9.38 -12.75 -4.31
C THR A 169 8.98 -11.40 -4.90
N GLY A 170 7.67 -11.18 -5.02
CA GLY A 170 7.12 -9.91 -5.43
C GLY A 170 5.92 -9.50 -4.59
N ALA A 171 5.85 -8.21 -4.27
CA ALA A 171 4.65 -7.57 -3.75
C ALA A 171 3.88 -6.90 -4.87
N ASN A 172 2.56 -7.05 -4.86
CA ASN A 172 1.64 -6.32 -5.71
C ASN A 172 0.73 -5.50 -4.81
N ILE A 173 0.79 -4.19 -4.93
CA ILE A 173 -0.04 -3.25 -4.19
C ILE A 173 -0.91 -2.51 -5.19
N TRP A 174 -2.20 -2.41 -4.94
CA TRP A 174 -3.09 -1.64 -5.79
C TRP A 174 -4.03 -0.75 -5.00
N MET A 175 -4.33 0.38 -5.59
CA MET A 175 -5.30 1.34 -5.14
C MET A 175 -6.34 1.51 -6.23
N VAL A 176 -7.61 1.46 -5.85
CA VAL A 176 -8.75 1.62 -6.75
C VAL A 176 -9.54 2.82 -6.28
N HIS A 177 -9.91 3.70 -7.20
CA HIS A 177 -10.63 4.94 -6.95
C HIS A 177 -11.89 4.99 -7.79
N GLY A 178 -12.97 5.52 -7.24
CA GLY A 178 -14.24 5.67 -7.95
C GLY A 178 -15.20 6.59 -7.22
N SER A 179 -16.28 6.99 -7.87
CA SER A 179 -17.35 7.77 -7.22
C SER A 179 -18.30 6.88 -6.40
N ASP A 180 -18.33 5.58 -6.70
CA ASP A 180 -19.26 4.59 -6.17
C ASP A 180 -18.50 3.41 -5.56
N ASP A 181 -18.96 2.89 -4.43
CA ASP A 181 -18.28 1.83 -3.70
C ASP A 181 -18.43 0.45 -4.37
N GLU A 182 -19.58 0.18 -5.01
CA GLU A 182 -19.77 -1.06 -5.78
C GLU A 182 -18.85 -1.09 -7.01
N GLU A 183 -18.69 0.04 -7.70
CA GLU A 183 -17.74 0.19 -8.81
C GLU A 183 -16.30 -0.09 -8.37
N VAL A 184 -15.87 0.52 -7.26
CA VAL A 184 -14.55 0.31 -6.65
C VAL A 184 -14.36 -1.16 -6.28
N LEU A 185 -15.39 -1.78 -5.68
CA LEU A 185 -15.33 -3.18 -5.27
C LEU A 185 -15.22 -4.12 -6.48
N LYS A 186 -15.97 -3.86 -7.55
CA LYS A 186 -15.94 -4.65 -8.78
C LYS A 186 -14.55 -4.58 -9.44
N MET A 187 -13.97 -3.39 -9.53
CA MET A 187 -12.60 -3.21 -10.03
C MET A 187 -11.58 -3.93 -9.15
N HIS A 188 -11.71 -3.83 -7.82
CA HIS A 188 -10.84 -4.55 -6.88
C HIS A 188 -10.87 -6.07 -7.11
N TYR A 189 -12.05 -6.67 -7.26
CA TYR A 189 -12.16 -8.10 -7.50
C TYR A 189 -11.62 -8.52 -8.87
N ALA A 190 -11.82 -7.70 -9.91
CA ALA A 190 -11.24 -7.94 -11.22
C ALA A 190 -9.70 -7.99 -11.16
N LEU A 191 -9.08 -7.06 -10.43
CA LEU A 191 -7.63 -7.06 -10.20
C LEU A 191 -7.18 -8.28 -9.39
N LYS A 192 -7.82 -8.54 -8.25
CA LYS A 192 -7.47 -9.66 -7.36
C LYS A 192 -7.56 -11.01 -8.09
N ASN A 193 -8.58 -11.22 -8.89
CA ASN A 193 -8.76 -12.47 -9.65
C ASN A 193 -7.72 -12.62 -10.76
N ARG A 194 -7.37 -11.52 -11.47
CA ARG A 194 -6.30 -11.53 -12.46
C ARG A 194 -4.93 -11.85 -11.83
N LEU A 195 -4.69 -11.40 -10.60
CA LEU A 195 -3.47 -11.72 -9.86
C LEU A 195 -3.45 -13.17 -9.33
N ALA A 196 -4.62 -13.73 -9.01
CA ALA A 196 -4.74 -15.13 -8.58
C ALA A 196 -4.55 -16.12 -9.74
N PHE A 197 -4.91 -15.71 -10.96
CA PHE A 197 -4.71 -16.48 -12.19
C PHE A 197 -3.98 -15.62 -13.22
N PRO A 198 -2.66 -15.41 -13.09
CA PRO A 198 -1.92 -14.74 -14.13
C PRO A 198 -2.08 -15.60 -15.39
N SER A 199 -2.75 -15.05 -16.40
CA SER A 199 -2.94 -15.71 -17.68
C SER A 199 -1.55 -16.10 -18.19
N LYS A 200 -1.26 -17.40 -18.19
CA LYS A 200 -0.09 -17.95 -18.86
C LYS A 200 -0.13 -17.45 -20.30
N LYS A 201 0.81 -16.60 -20.66
CA LYS A 201 1.18 -16.38 -22.06
C LYS A 201 2.32 -17.33 -22.39
#